data_AF-A0A850LR14-F1
#
_entry.id   AF-A0A850LR14-F1
#
_cell.length_a   1.000
_cell.length_b   1.000
_cell.length_c   1.000
_cell.angle_alpha   90.00
_cell.angle_beta   90.00
_cell.angle_gamma   90.00
#
_symmetry.space_group_name_H-M   'P 1'
#
loop_
_entity.id
_entity.type
_entity.pdbx_description
1 polymer ?
#
loop_
_entity_poly.entity_id
_entity_poly.type
_entity_poly.pdbx_seq_one_letter_code
_entity_poly.pdbx_strand_id
1 'polypeptide(L)'
;MTKRFYITGQNEKCSRIKDKLIKLTKEDIEYKEKNQKIYIHIKALLAFEPERWIPDLLVPNIIEKLDIKLYLEKMLKKEKFPINRNAKHSLFQIISTLENIGNLQAIKSLIQILKIQNVEIQKKALESLGSMGHEAVIQLIETLKTEDINDRRLIVETLVEFGGSFAIHPFIQTLKDENAEIRMLAVEGLGNIREIWAVEPLIQALKDKNLDVQRYAAEALGKIGHRKVVDPLIQALKNEDPDMRKISALALGNIRDSKAIKPLTEALQIESKQEVKKIFIDVLDKLKTIRK
;
A
#
# COMPACT_ATOMS: atom_id res chain seq x y z
N MET A 1 23.88 -3.98 31.18
CA MET A 1 22.80 -3.90 32.18
C MET A 1 21.62 -4.74 31.72
N THR A 2 21.40 -5.89 32.35
CA THR A 2 20.32 -6.82 32.03
C THR A 2 18.99 -6.26 32.53
N LYS A 3 18.13 -5.78 31.63
CA LYS A 3 16.80 -5.26 31.99
C LYS A 3 15.86 -6.44 32.26
N ARG A 4 15.26 -6.47 33.47
CA ARG A 4 14.25 -7.46 33.91
C ARG A 4 12.85 -6.91 33.58
N PHE A 5 11.91 -7.77 33.14
CA PHE A 5 10.56 -7.37 32.73
C PHE A 5 9.47 -8.15 33.47
N TYR A 6 8.26 -7.58 33.50
CA TYR A 6 7.17 -7.96 34.40
C TYR A 6 5.92 -8.40 33.64
N ILE A 7 5.30 -9.50 34.08
CA ILE A 7 3.94 -9.88 33.70
C ILE A 7 3.06 -9.75 34.94
N THR A 8 1.96 -9.00 34.83
CA THR A 8 0.93 -8.82 35.87
C THR A 8 -0.34 -9.55 35.44
N GLY A 9 -0.88 -10.43 36.27
CA GLY A 9 -2.15 -11.11 36.01
C GLY A 9 -2.74 -11.74 37.27
N GLN A 10 -4.01 -12.14 37.23
CA GLN A 10 -4.68 -12.81 38.35
C GLN A 10 -4.13 -14.23 38.59
N ASN A 11 -4.08 -14.64 39.87
CA ASN A 11 -3.29 -15.76 40.41
C ASN A 11 -3.38 -17.08 39.61
N GLU A 12 -4.56 -17.51 39.15
CA GLU A 12 -4.71 -18.82 38.48
C GLU A 12 -4.11 -18.87 37.06
N LYS A 13 -4.27 -17.79 36.28
CA LYS A 13 -3.68 -17.71 34.93
C LYS A 13 -2.15 -17.62 35.02
N CYS A 14 -1.63 -16.85 35.97
CA CYS A 14 -0.19 -16.72 36.23
C CYS A 14 0.45 -18.05 36.68
N SER A 15 -0.24 -18.84 37.51
CA SER A 15 0.24 -20.13 37.99
C SER A 15 0.35 -21.18 36.86
N ARG A 16 -0.67 -21.28 35.99
CA ARG A 16 -0.62 -22.18 34.81
C ARG A 16 0.49 -21.81 33.81
N ILE A 17 0.76 -20.51 33.69
CA ILE A 17 1.83 -19.95 32.87
C ILE A 17 3.19 -20.33 33.44
N LYS A 18 3.37 -20.18 34.77
CA LYS A 18 4.57 -20.54 35.53
C LYS A 18 4.94 -22.02 35.34
N ASP A 19 3.99 -22.93 35.50
CA ASP A 19 4.24 -24.38 35.41
C ASP A 19 4.63 -24.83 34.00
N LYS A 20 4.10 -24.18 32.96
CA LYS A 20 4.48 -24.44 31.57
C LYS A 20 5.86 -23.89 31.23
N LEU A 21 6.22 -22.71 31.73
CA LEU A 21 7.54 -22.09 31.51
C LEU A 21 8.66 -22.91 32.15
N ILE A 22 8.46 -23.39 33.38
CA ILE A 22 9.44 -24.19 34.12
C ILE A 22 9.75 -25.53 33.43
N LYS A 23 8.75 -26.14 32.77
CA LYS A 23 8.94 -27.41 32.06
C LYS A 23 9.69 -27.30 30.74
N LEU A 24 9.72 -26.13 30.09
CA LEU A 24 10.13 -25.99 28.70
C LEU A 24 11.56 -25.46 28.51
N THR A 25 12.13 -24.77 29.49
CA THR A 25 13.51 -24.25 29.43
C THR A 25 14.30 -24.84 30.58
N LYS A 26 15.17 -25.82 30.31
CA LYS A 26 16.02 -26.39 31.36
C LYS A 26 17.01 -25.39 31.93
N GLU A 27 17.34 -24.29 31.23
CA GLU A 27 18.29 -23.29 31.71
C GLU A 27 17.86 -21.89 31.17
N ASP A 28 18.07 -20.84 31.97
CA ASP A 28 17.92 -19.40 31.64
C ASP A 28 16.58 -18.66 31.87
N ILE A 29 15.78 -19.04 32.87
CA ILE A 29 14.73 -18.15 33.42
C ILE A 29 15.00 -17.88 34.91
N GLU A 30 15.48 -16.68 35.24
CA GLU A 30 15.46 -16.18 36.62
C GLU A 30 14.03 -15.78 37.02
N TYR A 31 13.40 -16.60 37.87
CA TYR A 31 12.07 -16.37 38.42
C TYR A 31 12.17 -15.76 39.83
N LYS A 32 11.39 -14.71 40.10
CA LYS A 32 11.09 -14.23 41.45
C LYS A 32 9.59 -14.02 41.59
N GLU A 33 9.00 -14.34 42.73
CA GLU A 33 7.59 -14.01 43.02
C GLU A 33 7.60 -12.86 44.01
N LYS A 34 7.07 -11.69 43.61
CA LYS A 34 6.91 -10.55 44.51
C LYS A 34 5.64 -9.81 44.13
N ASN A 35 4.71 -9.68 45.08
CA ASN A 35 3.45 -8.94 44.94
C ASN A 35 2.60 -9.37 43.71
N GLN A 36 2.40 -10.67 43.51
CA GLN A 36 1.56 -11.23 42.41
C GLN A 36 2.05 -10.88 40.98
N LYS A 37 3.36 -10.64 40.81
CA LYS A 37 3.99 -10.39 39.49
C LYS A 37 5.01 -11.48 39.16
N ILE A 38 5.02 -11.92 37.90
CA ILE A 38 5.98 -12.89 37.37
C ILE A 38 7.09 -12.16 36.60
N TYR A 39 8.34 -12.59 36.80
CA TYR A 39 9.54 -11.99 36.20
C TYR A 39 10.08 -12.98 35.16
N ILE A 40 10.20 -12.55 33.88
CA ILE A 40 10.69 -13.40 32.77
C ILE A 40 11.73 -12.65 31.95
N HIS A 41 12.75 -13.38 31.49
CA HIS A 41 13.85 -12.85 30.68
C HIS A 41 13.54 -12.93 29.16
N ILE A 42 13.87 -11.89 28.38
CA ILE A 42 13.53 -11.78 26.93
C ILE A 42 14.08 -12.93 26.09
N LYS A 43 15.28 -13.44 26.39
CA LYS A 43 15.87 -14.58 25.67
C LYS A 43 15.00 -15.84 25.72
N ALA A 44 14.27 -16.05 26.82
CA ALA A 44 13.38 -17.21 26.97
C ALA A 44 12.11 -17.09 26.12
N LEU A 45 11.62 -15.87 25.88
CA LEU A 45 10.44 -15.62 25.04
C LEU A 45 10.73 -15.87 23.55
N LEU A 46 11.95 -15.60 23.09
CA LEU A 46 12.40 -15.83 21.71
C LEU A 46 12.69 -17.31 21.37
N ALA A 47 12.72 -18.18 22.39
CA ALA A 47 12.92 -19.63 22.27
C ALA A 47 11.59 -20.41 22.18
N PHE A 48 10.45 -19.73 22.35
CA PHE A 48 9.14 -20.37 22.47
C PHE A 48 8.45 -20.60 21.12
N GLU A 49 7.71 -21.72 21.03
CA GLU A 49 6.87 -22.05 19.88
C GLU A 49 5.69 -21.06 19.76
N PRO A 50 5.59 -20.30 18.65
CA PRO A 50 4.60 -19.24 18.44
C PRO A 50 3.14 -19.68 18.60
N GLU A 51 2.84 -20.95 18.37
CA GLU A 51 1.49 -21.49 18.26
C GLU A 51 0.76 -21.64 19.61
N ARG A 52 1.47 -21.56 20.74
CA ARG A 52 0.95 -21.97 22.05
C ARG A 52 0.53 -20.84 22.97
N TRP A 53 0.73 -19.58 22.59
CA TRP A 53 0.48 -18.45 23.49
C TRP A 53 -0.43 -17.37 22.91
N ILE A 54 -1.37 -16.96 23.77
CA ILE A 54 -2.38 -15.94 23.51
C ILE A 54 -1.68 -14.56 23.47
N PRO A 55 -1.82 -13.80 22.37
CA PRO A 55 -1.23 -12.48 22.16
C PRO A 55 -1.58 -11.41 23.22
N ASP A 56 -2.69 -11.57 23.93
CA ASP A 56 -3.21 -10.59 24.90
C ASP A 56 -2.22 -10.18 26.01
N LEU A 57 -1.26 -11.04 26.37
CA LEU A 57 -0.33 -10.79 27.49
C LEU A 57 1.07 -10.37 27.08
N LEU A 58 1.47 -10.64 25.84
CA LEU A 58 2.85 -10.43 25.40
C LEU A 58 3.04 -9.06 24.73
N VAL A 59 2.05 -8.57 24.03
CA VAL A 59 2.33 -7.81 22.82
C VAL A 59 2.63 -6.31 23.05
N PRO A 60 2.03 -5.57 24.00
CA PRO A 60 2.33 -4.14 24.20
C PRO A 60 3.76 -3.85 24.70
N ASN A 61 4.28 -4.60 25.67
CA ASN A 61 5.61 -4.34 26.27
C ASN A 61 6.77 -4.96 25.47
N ILE A 62 6.46 -5.88 24.56
CA ILE A 62 7.44 -6.65 23.80
C ILE A 62 7.63 -6.05 22.41
N ILE A 63 6.63 -5.42 21.79
CA ILE A 63 6.76 -4.80 20.46
C ILE A 63 7.84 -3.70 20.41
N GLU A 64 8.07 -2.97 21.49
CA GLU A 64 9.17 -1.98 21.55
C GLU A 64 10.58 -2.61 21.51
N LYS A 65 10.74 -3.90 21.83
CA LYS A 65 12.06 -4.53 22.07
C LYS A 65 12.28 -5.87 21.39
N LEU A 66 11.23 -6.51 20.90
CA LEU A 66 11.31 -7.67 20.05
C LEU A 66 11.56 -7.17 18.65
N ASP A 67 12.60 -7.69 18.02
CA ASP A 67 12.74 -7.58 16.59
C ASP A 67 11.60 -8.41 15.96
N ILE A 68 10.45 -7.77 15.74
CA ILE A 68 9.27 -8.41 15.15
C ILE A 68 9.64 -8.96 13.78
N LYS A 69 10.61 -8.35 13.09
CA LYS A 69 11.22 -8.91 11.89
C LYS A 69 11.81 -10.30 12.16
N LEU A 70 12.63 -10.47 13.20
CA LEU A 70 13.19 -11.79 13.57
C LEU A 70 12.11 -12.81 13.96
N TYR A 71 11.06 -12.37 14.65
CA TYR A 71 9.92 -13.24 15.02
C TYR A 71 9.12 -13.68 13.79
N LEU A 72 8.79 -12.74 12.89
CA LEU A 72 8.14 -13.00 11.62
C LEU A 72 9.03 -13.85 10.72
N GLU A 73 10.33 -13.57 10.62
CA GLU A 73 11.28 -14.38 9.86
C GLU A 73 11.36 -15.83 10.37
N LYS A 74 11.33 -16.04 11.70
CA LYS A 74 11.30 -17.40 12.28
C LYS A 74 9.99 -18.14 11.98
N MET A 75 8.86 -17.45 12.07
CA MET A 75 7.55 -17.97 11.69
C MET A 75 7.52 -18.35 10.20
N LEU A 76 7.98 -17.44 9.34
CA LEU A 76 7.94 -17.59 7.88
C LEU A 76 8.98 -18.60 7.35
N LYS A 77 10.17 -18.72 7.98
CA LYS A 77 11.20 -19.70 7.57
C LYS A 77 10.82 -21.14 7.92
N LYS A 78 10.02 -21.36 8.96
CA LYS A 78 9.58 -22.71 9.35
C LYS A 78 8.49 -23.26 8.44
N GLU A 79 7.67 -22.40 7.85
CA GLU A 79 6.49 -22.79 7.07
C GLU A 79 6.75 -22.65 5.56
N LYS A 80 7.47 -23.62 4.98
CA LYS A 80 7.36 -23.88 3.54
C LYS A 80 5.97 -24.49 3.30
N PHE A 81 5.05 -23.77 2.62
CA PHE A 81 3.62 -24.14 2.33
C PHE A 81 2.58 -23.70 3.39
N PRO A 82 1.27 -23.62 3.05
CA PRO A 82 0.38 -22.52 3.44
C PRO A 82 0.22 -22.34 4.94
N ILE A 83 0.16 -21.06 5.35
CA ILE A 83 -0.01 -20.62 6.75
C ILE A 83 -1.19 -21.39 7.37
N ASN A 84 -0.90 -22.19 8.39
CA ASN A 84 -1.91 -23.00 9.05
C ASN A 84 -2.92 -22.09 9.80
N ARG A 85 -4.10 -22.61 10.15
CA ARG A 85 -5.18 -21.84 10.78
C ARG A 85 -4.75 -21.17 12.09
N ASN A 86 -3.83 -21.77 12.85
CA ASN A 86 -3.36 -21.25 14.14
C ASN A 86 -2.35 -20.12 13.96
N ALA A 87 -1.41 -20.26 13.03
CA ALA A 87 -0.45 -19.22 12.67
C ALA A 87 -1.16 -17.99 12.10
N LYS A 88 -2.19 -18.21 11.27
CA LYS A 88 -3.06 -17.14 10.76
C LYS A 88 -3.78 -16.42 11.90
N HIS A 89 -4.41 -17.15 12.83
CA HIS A 89 -5.08 -16.54 13.98
C HIS A 89 -4.11 -15.70 14.83
N SER A 90 -2.91 -16.22 15.06
CA SER A 90 -1.86 -15.52 15.81
C SER A 90 -1.43 -14.23 15.11
N LEU A 91 -1.25 -14.26 13.78
CA LEU A 91 -0.92 -13.07 12.99
C LEU A 91 -2.03 -12.03 13.01
N PHE A 92 -3.30 -12.44 12.95
CA PHE A 92 -4.44 -11.51 13.08
C PHE A 92 -4.43 -10.79 14.43
N GLN A 93 -4.18 -11.53 15.52
CA GLN A 93 -4.07 -10.95 16.85
C GLN A 93 -2.87 -10.01 17.01
N ILE A 94 -1.73 -10.35 16.40
CA ILE A 94 -0.55 -9.48 16.34
C ILE A 94 -0.91 -8.18 15.61
N ILE A 95 -1.54 -8.26 14.43
CA ILE A 95 -1.98 -7.09 13.66
C ILE A 95 -2.92 -6.20 14.49
N SER A 96 -3.96 -6.78 15.11
CA SER A 96 -4.89 -6.03 15.96
C SER A 96 -4.19 -5.37 17.15
N THR A 97 -3.12 -5.97 17.68
CA THR A 97 -2.39 -5.34 18.78
C THR A 97 -1.45 -4.24 18.28
N LEU A 98 -0.84 -4.41 17.12
CA LEU A 98 -0.03 -3.38 16.46
C LEU A 98 -0.90 -2.14 16.15
N GLU A 99 -2.12 -2.37 15.67
CA GLU A 99 -3.15 -1.34 15.47
C GLU A 99 -3.41 -0.55 16.76
N ASN A 100 -3.67 -1.24 17.87
CA ASN A 100 -3.92 -0.63 19.19
C ASN A 100 -2.71 0.15 19.75
N ILE A 101 -1.49 -0.25 19.42
CA ILE A 101 -0.28 0.44 19.87
C ILE A 101 -0.06 1.73 19.10
N GLY A 102 -0.38 1.76 17.81
CA GLY A 102 -0.41 3.00 17.04
C GLY A 102 0.95 3.65 16.73
N ASN A 103 2.06 3.16 17.29
CA ASN A 103 3.35 3.85 17.21
C ASN A 103 4.15 3.52 15.92
N LEU A 104 5.22 4.30 15.70
CA LEU A 104 6.18 4.13 14.61
C LEU A 104 6.68 2.69 14.41
N GLN A 105 7.02 2.00 15.50
CA GLN A 105 7.54 0.63 15.42
C GLN A 105 6.45 -0.37 15.02
N ALA A 106 5.21 -0.12 15.44
CA ALA A 106 4.06 -0.92 15.04
C ALA A 106 3.79 -0.78 13.54
N ILE A 107 3.84 0.44 13.01
CA ILE A 107 3.70 0.71 11.56
C ILE A 107 4.79 -0.03 10.77
N LYS A 108 6.06 0.08 11.17
CA LYS A 108 7.17 -0.63 10.50
C LYS A 108 6.97 -2.14 10.49
N SER A 109 6.39 -2.68 11.55
CA SER A 109 6.12 -4.11 11.68
C SER A 109 4.96 -4.54 10.77
N LEU A 110 3.89 -3.74 10.68
CA LEU A 110 2.79 -3.97 9.75
C LEU A 110 3.27 -3.96 8.29
N ILE A 111 4.20 -3.06 7.94
CA ILE A 111 4.84 -3.04 6.61
C ILE A 111 5.59 -4.35 6.32
N GLN A 112 6.28 -4.94 7.31
CA GLN A 112 6.90 -6.26 7.11
C GLN A 112 5.85 -7.38 6.95
N ILE A 113 4.71 -7.27 7.64
CA ILE A 113 3.61 -8.23 7.52
C ILE A 113 2.97 -8.17 6.13
N LEU A 114 2.89 -7.00 5.50
CA LEU A 114 2.40 -6.85 4.11
C LEU A 114 3.22 -7.66 3.09
N LYS A 115 4.50 -7.95 3.38
CA LYS A 115 5.37 -8.76 2.51
C LYS A 115 5.02 -10.25 2.53
N ILE A 116 4.20 -10.70 3.49
CA ILE A 116 3.79 -12.09 3.60
C ILE A 116 2.79 -12.40 2.48
N GLN A 117 3.04 -13.45 1.70
CA GLN A 117 2.17 -13.90 0.60
C GLN A 117 0.88 -14.56 1.12
N ASN A 118 0.00 -13.76 1.74
CA ASN A 118 -1.32 -14.18 2.17
C ASN A 118 -2.31 -13.02 2.12
N VAL A 119 -3.27 -13.11 1.21
CA VAL A 119 -4.24 -12.05 0.90
C VAL A 119 -5.01 -11.58 2.13
N GLU A 120 -5.43 -12.49 3.00
CA GLU A 120 -6.22 -12.13 4.19
C GLU A 120 -5.38 -11.41 5.25
N ILE A 121 -4.13 -11.84 5.46
CA ILE A 121 -3.19 -11.19 6.38
C ILE A 121 -2.79 -9.82 5.84
N GLN A 122 -2.51 -9.71 4.54
CA GLN A 122 -2.19 -8.45 3.88
C GLN A 122 -3.35 -7.47 4.01
N LYS A 123 -4.57 -7.91 3.70
CA LYS A 123 -5.78 -7.10 3.85
C LYS A 123 -5.95 -6.60 5.30
N LYS A 124 -5.80 -7.47 6.29
CA LYS A 124 -5.93 -7.07 7.70
C LYS A 124 -4.84 -6.09 8.13
N ALA A 125 -3.59 -6.29 7.68
CA ALA A 125 -2.49 -5.36 7.95
C ALA A 125 -2.70 -3.99 7.28
N LEU A 126 -3.26 -3.99 6.08
CA LEU A 126 -3.66 -2.78 5.35
C LEU A 126 -4.75 -2.03 6.12
N GLU A 127 -5.84 -2.69 6.52
CA GLU A 127 -6.91 -2.08 7.33
C GLU A 127 -6.38 -1.42 8.62
N SER A 128 -5.44 -2.09 9.31
CA SER A 128 -4.81 -1.55 10.51
C SER A 128 -3.93 -0.32 10.22
N LEU A 129 -3.12 -0.36 9.15
CA LEU A 129 -2.33 0.80 8.71
C LEU A 129 -3.23 1.98 8.31
N GLY A 130 -4.39 1.72 7.70
CA GLY A 130 -5.35 2.76 7.35
C GLY A 130 -5.98 3.42 8.58
N SER A 131 -6.28 2.62 9.60
CA SER A 131 -6.79 3.10 10.89
C SER A 131 -5.78 3.96 11.64
N MET A 132 -4.47 3.78 11.37
CA MET A 132 -3.39 4.61 11.93
C MET A 132 -3.21 5.96 11.21
N GLY A 133 -3.87 6.17 10.07
CA GLY A 133 -3.95 7.48 9.41
C GLY A 133 -2.62 8.09 8.97
N HIS A 134 -2.46 9.40 9.20
CA HIS A 134 -1.33 10.19 8.68
C HIS A 134 0.06 9.68 9.10
N GLU A 135 0.20 9.12 10.30
CA GLU A 135 1.49 8.64 10.80
C GLU A 135 1.97 7.39 10.02
N ALA A 136 1.03 6.52 9.64
CA ALA A 136 1.31 5.40 8.75
C ALA A 136 1.76 5.88 7.36
N VAL A 137 1.08 6.88 6.82
CA VAL A 137 1.42 7.46 5.50
C VAL A 137 2.84 8.03 5.50
N ILE A 138 3.25 8.77 6.54
CA ILE A 138 4.62 9.31 6.64
C ILE A 138 5.66 8.20 6.57
N GLN A 139 5.42 7.08 7.25
CA GLN A 139 6.34 5.95 7.27
C GLN A 139 6.37 5.14 5.97
N LEU A 140 5.21 5.01 5.31
CA LEU A 140 5.13 4.45 3.97
C LEU A 140 6.00 5.30 3.01
N ILE A 141 5.91 6.63 3.09
CA ILE A 141 6.75 7.54 2.28
C ILE A 141 8.24 7.38 2.58
N GLU A 142 8.65 7.25 3.84
CA GLU A 142 10.05 7.00 4.17
C GLU A 142 10.56 5.70 3.56
N THR A 143 9.71 4.68 3.49
CA THR A 143 10.03 3.38 2.89
C THR A 143 10.12 3.44 1.37
N LEU A 144 9.45 4.39 0.69
CA LEU A 144 9.61 4.61 -0.75
C LEU A 144 11.02 5.04 -1.16
N LYS A 145 11.86 5.48 -0.21
CA LYS A 145 13.25 5.89 -0.48
C LYS A 145 14.23 4.71 -0.54
N THR A 146 13.76 3.47 -0.36
CA THR A 146 14.63 2.28 -0.41
C THR A 146 15.02 1.92 -1.85
N GLU A 147 16.18 1.27 -2.00
CA GLU A 147 16.64 0.79 -3.32
C GLU A 147 15.87 -0.46 -3.80
N ASP A 148 15.22 -1.21 -2.90
CA ASP A 148 14.49 -2.42 -3.25
C ASP A 148 13.17 -2.09 -3.96
N ILE A 149 13.12 -2.45 -5.24
CA ILE A 149 11.95 -2.27 -6.11
C ILE A 149 10.69 -2.95 -5.57
N ASN A 150 10.80 -4.12 -4.94
CA ASN A 150 9.64 -4.84 -4.42
C ASN A 150 9.05 -4.12 -3.22
N ASP A 151 9.91 -3.55 -2.37
CA ASP A 151 9.49 -2.73 -1.25
C ASP A 151 8.80 -1.47 -1.75
N ARG A 152 9.39 -0.75 -2.72
CA ARG A 152 8.76 0.43 -3.31
C ARG A 152 7.40 0.10 -3.95
N ARG A 153 7.33 -0.96 -4.77
CA ARG A 153 6.09 -1.37 -5.42
C ARG A 153 5.00 -1.69 -4.40
N LEU A 154 5.29 -2.53 -3.41
CA LEU A 154 4.33 -2.91 -2.36
C LEU A 154 3.75 -1.68 -1.66
N ILE A 155 4.60 -0.68 -1.37
CA ILE A 155 4.16 0.53 -0.69
C ILE A 155 3.27 1.39 -1.59
N VAL A 156 3.56 1.50 -2.89
CA VAL A 156 2.70 2.25 -3.81
C VAL A 156 1.36 1.55 -3.98
N GLU A 157 1.32 0.22 -4.15
CA GLU A 157 0.08 -0.57 -4.17
C GLU A 157 -0.75 -0.33 -2.89
N THR A 158 -0.08 -0.38 -1.74
CA THR A 158 -0.69 -0.11 -0.43
C THR A 158 -1.31 1.30 -0.39
N LEU A 159 -0.60 2.32 -0.89
CA LEU A 159 -1.11 3.70 -0.94
C LEU A 159 -2.28 3.86 -1.93
N VAL A 160 -2.27 3.12 -3.05
CA VAL A 160 -3.37 3.12 -4.02
C VAL A 160 -4.65 2.57 -3.39
N GLU A 161 -4.53 1.47 -2.64
CA GLU A 161 -5.65 0.86 -1.92
C GLU A 161 -6.18 1.75 -0.78
N PHE A 162 -5.30 2.48 -0.07
CA PHE A 162 -5.74 3.46 0.92
C PHE A 162 -6.53 4.61 0.31
N GLY A 163 -6.07 5.10 -0.85
CA GLY A 163 -6.60 6.29 -1.48
C GLY A 163 -6.48 7.53 -0.59
N GLY A 164 -7.26 8.56 -0.91
CA GLY A 164 -7.31 9.81 -0.15
C GLY A 164 -6.27 10.85 -0.55
N SER A 165 -6.56 12.11 -0.20
CA SER A 165 -5.78 13.27 -0.65
C SER A 165 -4.36 13.34 -0.06
N PHE A 166 -4.10 12.65 1.06
CA PHE A 166 -2.77 12.59 1.68
C PHE A 166 -1.74 11.84 0.80
N ALA A 167 -2.18 10.95 -0.08
CA ALA A 167 -1.30 10.17 -0.96
C ALA A 167 -0.90 10.93 -2.24
N ILE A 168 -1.45 12.13 -2.50
CA ILE A 168 -1.12 12.94 -3.69
C ILE A 168 0.35 13.30 -3.74
N HIS A 169 0.89 13.92 -2.68
CA HIS A 169 2.29 14.34 -2.66
C HIS A 169 3.25 13.16 -2.78
N PRO A 170 3.04 12.03 -2.07
CA PRO A 170 3.78 10.79 -2.28
C PRO A 170 3.77 10.32 -3.72
N PHE A 171 2.59 10.20 -4.35
CA PHE A 171 2.51 9.75 -5.73
C PHE A 171 3.23 10.70 -6.70
N ILE A 172 3.12 12.02 -6.50
CA ILE A 172 3.86 13.01 -7.31
C ILE A 172 5.38 12.79 -7.22
N GLN A 173 5.91 12.43 -6.05
CA GLN A 173 7.32 12.07 -5.91
C GLN A 173 7.65 10.76 -6.64
N THR A 174 6.78 9.76 -6.51
CA THR A 174 6.92 8.43 -7.13
C THR A 174 6.85 8.48 -8.66
N LEU A 175 6.24 9.51 -9.27
CA LEU A 175 6.32 9.74 -10.73
C LEU A 175 7.75 9.91 -11.26
N LYS A 176 8.75 10.07 -10.39
CA LYS A 176 10.17 10.15 -10.75
C LYS A 176 10.93 8.84 -10.54
N ASP A 177 10.25 7.77 -10.13
CA ASP A 177 10.88 6.46 -9.91
C ASP A 177 11.56 5.98 -11.20
N GLU A 178 12.71 5.32 -11.07
CA GLU A 178 13.44 4.73 -12.18
C GLU A 178 12.61 3.65 -12.91
N ASN A 179 11.78 2.92 -12.15
CA ASN A 179 10.99 1.81 -12.63
C ASN A 179 9.63 2.26 -13.18
N ALA A 180 9.30 1.83 -14.40
CA ALA A 180 8.07 2.25 -15.07
C ALA A 180 6.80 1.68 -14.43
N GLU A 181 6.83 0.46 -13.90
CA GLU A 181 5.69 -0.17 -13.19
C GLU A 181 5.29 0.64 -11.97
N ILE A 182 6.29 1.07 -11.18
CA ILE A 182 6.08 1.94 -10.03
C ILE A 182 5.50 3.31 -10.44
N ARG A 183 5.99 3.90 -11.53
CA ARG A 183 5.42 5.15 -12.07
C ARG A 183 3.97 4.97 -12.53
N MET A 184 3.64 3.86 -13.19
CA MET A 184 2.27 3.55 -13.60
C MET A 184 1.31 3.46 -12.41
N LEU A 185 1.71 2.76 -11.34
CA LEU A 185 0.91 2.67 -10.11
C LEU A 185 0.68 4.04 -9.47
N ALA A 186 1.69 4.91 -9.46
CA ALA A 186 1.54 6.28 -8.97
C ALA A 186 0.57 7.11 -9.83
N VAL A 187 0.63 6.96 -11.15
CA VAL A 187 -0.33 7.58 -12.08
C VAL A 187 -1.75 7.10 -11.82
N GLU A 188 -1.94 5.79 -11.62
CA GLU A 188 -3.23 5.20 -11.28
C GLU A 188 -3.77 5.77 -9.97
N GLY A 189 -2.95 5.79 -8.92
CA GLY A 189 -3.31 6.37 -7.62
C GLY A 189 -3.77 7.82 -7.73
N LEU A 190 -3.03 8.65 -8.46
CA LEU A 190 -3.41 10.04 -8.73
C LEU A 190 -4.74 10.15 -9.51
N GLY A 191 -4.95 9.27 -10.50
CA GLY A 191 -6.17 9.19 -11.28
C GLY A 191 -7.38 8.73 -10.46
N ASN A 192 -7.18 7.87 -9.45
CA ASN A 192 -8.23 7.41 -8.54
C ASN A 192 -8.60 8.46 -7.49
N ILE A 193 -7.63 9.26 -7.03
CA ILE A 193 -7.86 10.37 -6.10
C ILE A 193 -8.62 11.53 -6.78
N ARG A 194 -8.38 11.76 -8.08
CA ARG A 194 -9.12 12.74 -8.92
C ARG A 194 -9.00 14.20 -8.47
N GLU A 195 -7.91 14.56 -7.83
CA GLU A 195 -7.69 15.92 -7.30
C GLU A 195 -6.94 16.82 -8.28
N ILE A 196 -7.26 18.12 -8.26
CA ILE A 196 -6.70 19.10 -9.21
C ILE A 196 -5.17 19.22 -9.11
N TRP A 197 -4.61 18.97 -7.92
CA TRP A 197 -3.17 19.01 -7.67
C TRP A 197 -2.39 17.96 -8.46
N ALA A 198 -3.06 16.89 -8.92
CA ALA A 198 -2.47 15.86 -9.77
C ALA A 198 -2.33 16.27 -11.24
N VAL A 199 -3.02 17.34 -11.68
CA VAL A 199 -3.11 17.70 -13.10
C VAL A 199 -1.75 18.00 -13.73
N GLU A 200 -0.97 18.93 -13.18
CA GLU A 200 0.33 19.29 -13.78
C GLU A 200 1.34 18.13 -13.75
N PRO A 201 1.49 17.37 -12.64
CA PRO A 201 2.32 16.17 -12.62
C PRO A 201 1.91 15.12 -13.67
N LEU A 202 0.61 14.89 -13.86
CA LEU A 202 0.11 13.94 -14.86
C LEU A 202 0.30 14.45 -16.29
N ILE A 203 0.22 15.77 -16.53
CA ILE A 203 0.58 16.37 -17.83
C ILE A 203 2.06 16.13 -18.14
N GLN A 204 2.95 16.16 -17.13
CA GLN A 204 4.35 15.79 -17.32
C GLN A 204 4.50 14.29 -17.64
N ALA A 205 3.71 13.43 -17.00
CA ALA A 205 3.72 11.98 -17.23
C ALA A 205 3.23 11.59 -18.65
N LEU A 206 2.46 12.45 -19.35
CA LEU A 206 2.16 12.27 -20.79
C LEU A 206 3.42 12.25 -21.68
N LYS A 207 4.56 12.72 -21.16
CA LYS A 207 5.85 12.77 -21.85
C LYS A 207 6.85 11.75 -21.31
N ASP A 208 6.38 10.77 -20.53
CA ASP A 208 7.24 9.72 -19.98
C ASP A 208 7.94 8.92 -21.08
N LYS A 209 9.13 8.37 -20.80
CA LYS A 209 9.87 7.52 -21.74
C LYS A 209 9.16 6.19 -22.04
N ASN A 210 8.28 5.74 -21.15
CA ASN A 210 7.51 4.51 -21.28
C ASN A 210 6.09 4.83 -21.78
N LEU A 211 5.68 4.17 -22.87
CA LEU A 211 4.37 4.41 -23.50
C LEU A 211 3.19 4.04 -22.59
N ASP A 212 3.31 3.01 -21.77
CA ASP A 212 2.23 2.62 -20.86
C ASP A 212 2.03 3.67 -19.76
N VAL A 213 3.11 4.27 -19.23
CA VAL A 213 3.00 5.42 -18.33
C VAL A 213 2.26 6.59 -19.01
N GLN A 214 2.59 6.91 -20.27
CA GLN A 214 1.89 7.97 -21.01
C GLN A 214 0.39 7.67 -21.15
N ARG A 215 0.03 6.43 -21.50
CA ARG A 215 -1.34 5.96 -21.68
C ARG A 215 -2.13 6.06 -20.37
N TYR A 216 -1.56 5.56 -19.27
CA TYR A 216 -2.16 5.67 -17.94
C TYR A 216 -2.34 7.14 -17.53
N ALA A 217 -1.39 8.03 -17.89
CA ALA A 217 -1.49 9.45 -17.57
C ALA A 217 -2.65 10.12 -18.30
N ALA A 218 -2.87 9.81 -19.58
CA ALA A 218 -4.03 10.31 -20.32
C ALA A 218 -5.36 9.80 -19.74
N GLU A 219 -5.42 8.53 -19.34
CA GLU A 219 -6.60 7.98 -18.67
C GLU A 219 -6.87 8.69 -17.33
N ALA A 220 -5.84 8.86 -16.50
CA ALA A 220 -5.93 9.54 -15.20
C ALA A 220 -6.40 11.01 -15.35
N LEU A 221 -5.88 11.74 -16.35
CA LEU A 221 -6.32 13.10 -16.67
C LEU A 221 -7.81 13.13 -17.11
N GLY A 222 -8.23 12.13 -17.89
CA GLY A 222 -9.63 11.94 -18.26
C GLY A 222 -10.54 11.65 -17.06
N LYS A 223 -10.07 10.87 -16.08
CA LYS A 223 -10.77 10.61 -14.80
C LYS A 223 -10.91 11.89 -13.98
N ILE A 224 -9.85 12.70 -13.88
CA ILE A 224 -9.88 13.99 -13.17
C ILE A 224 -10.89 14.94 -13.82
N GLY A 225 -10.94 15.00 -15.15
CA GLY A 225 -11.98 15.75 -15.86
C GLY A 225 -11.79 17.27 -15.86
N HIS A 226 -10.64 17.78 -15.43
CA HIS A 226 -10.40 19.22 -15.29
C HIS A 226 -10.09 19.89 -16.65
N ARG A 227 -10.72 21.03 -16.97
CA ARG A 227 -10.57 21.70 -18.29
C ARG A 227 -9.13 22.03 -18.70
N LYS A 228 -8.21 22.27 -17.75
CA LYS A 228 -6.78 22.50 -18.05
C LYS A 228 -6.12 21.37 -18.85
N VAL A 229 -6.65 20.15 -18.76
CA VAL A 229 -6.06 18.97 -19.42
C VAL A 229 -6.45 18.85 -20.90
N VAL A 230 -7.40 19.67 -21.37
CA VAL A 230 -7.93 19.60 -22.74
C VAL A 230 -6.84 19.85 -23.79
N ASP A 231 -6.03 20.91 -23.62
CA ASP A 231 -4.97 21.23 -24.60
C ASP A 231 -3.86 20.17 -24.63
N PRO A 232 -3.34 19.68 -23.49
CA PRO A 232 -2.42 18.53 -23.47
C PRO A 232 -2.98 17.28 -24.16
N LEU A 233 -4.24 16.92 -23.92
CA LEU A 233 -4.86 15.75 -24.56
C LEU A 233 -5.09 15.96 -26.06
N ILE A 234 -5.40 17.19 -26.50
CA ILE A 234 -5.46 17.54 -27.93
C ILE A 234 -4.10 17.33 -28.61
N GLN A 235 -3.00 17.68 -27.94
CA GLN A 235 -1.66 17.40 -28.47
C GLN A 235 -1.41 15.89 -28.58
N ALA A 236 -1.86 15.11 -27.60
CA ALA A 236 -1.72 13.65 -27.58
C ALA A 236 -2.54 12.91 -28.66
N LEU A 237 -3.57 13.55 -29.26
CA LEU A 237 -4.24 13.03 -30.46
C LEU A 237 -3.32 12.94 -31.69
N LYS A 238 -2.16 13.59 -31.67
CA LYS A 238 -1.16 13.55 -32.74
C LYS A 238 -0.02 12.55 -32.47
N ASN A 239 -0.11 11.78 -31.39
CA ASN A 239 0.90 10.80 -31.04
C ASN A 239 0.98 9.69 -32.11
N GLU A 240 2.17 9.16 -32.37
CA GLU A 240 2.39 8.06 -33.32
C GLU A 240 1.70 6.76 -32.88
N ASP A 241 1.61 6.55 -31.56
CA ASP A 241 0.94 5.41 -30.95
C ASP A 241 -0.60 5.51 -31.09
N PRO A 242 -1.25 4.59 -31.81
CA PRO A 242 -2.71 4.56 -31.97
C PRO A 242 -3.48 4.44 -30.65
N ASP A 243 -2.94 3.69 -29.67
CA ASP A 243 -3.59 3.53 -28.37
C ASP A 243 -3.60 4.85 -27.62
N MET A 244 -2.50 5.59 -27.67
CA MET A 244 -2.42 6.93 -27.07
C MET A 244 -3.43 7.89 -27.70
N ARG A 245 -3.60 7.86 -29.03
CA ARG A 245 -4.62 8.67 -29.73
C ARG A 245 -6.04 8.29 -29.27
N LYS A 246 -6.33 6.99 -29.18
CA LYS A 246 -7.61 6.45 -28.71
C LYS A 246 -7.91 6.89 -27.27
N ILE A 247 -6.97 6.69 -26.34
CA ILE A 247 -7.15 7.05 -24.92
C ILE A 247 -7.34 8.55 -24.77
N SER A 248 -6.57 9.36 -25.50
CA SER A 248 -6.70 10.82 -25.49
C SER A 248 -8.08 11.28 -25.95
N ALA A 249 -8.64 10.68 -27.00
CA ALA A 249 -9.99 10.97 -27.44
C ALA A 249 -11.05 10.58 -26.40
N LEU A 250 -10.92 9.39 -25.77
CA LEU A 250 -11.83 8.97 -24.70
C LEU A 250 -11.77 9.93 -23.51
N ALA A 251 -10.57 10.34 -23.09
CA ALA A 251 -10.36 11.30 -22.01
C ALA A 251 -11.02 12.66 -22.34
N LEU A 252 -10.83 13.19 -23.55
CA LEU A 252 -11.52 14.40 -24.03
C LEU A 252 -13.05 14.24 -24.00
N GLY A 253 -13.55 13.07 -24.42
CA GLY A 253 -14.98 12.73 -24.35
C GLY A 253 -15.53 12.59 -22.94
N ASN A 254 -14.69 12.33 -21.93
CA ASN A 254 -15.06 12.31 -20.52
C ASN A 254 -15.09 13.71 -19.91
N ILE A 255 -14.13 14.58 -20.29
CA ILE A 255 -14.09 15.98 -19.88
C ILE A 255 -15.25 16.79 -20.47
N ARG A 256 -15.72 16.40 -21.66
CA ARG A 256 -16.87 17.00 -22.35
C ARG A 256 -16.68 18.49 -22.70
N ASP A 257 -15.44 18.90 -22.98
CA ASP A 257 -15.16 20.26 -23.43
C ASP A 257 -15.33 20.39 -24.96
N SER A 258 -16.18 21.32 -25.38
CA SER A 258 -16.44 21.61 -26.81
C SER A 258 -15.19 22.03 -27.59
N LYS A 259 -14.14 22.52 -26.93
CA LYS A 259 -12.85 22.86 -27.54
C LYS A 259 -12.20 21.65 -28.22
N ALA A 260 -12.51 20.43 -27.78
CA ALA A 260 -12.00 19.19 -28.36
C ALA A 260 -12.62 18.82 -29.72
N ILE A 261 -13.78 19.38 -30.08
CA ILE A 261 -14.53 18.95 -31.29
C ILE A 261 -13.73 19.19 -32.56
N LYS A 262 -13.22 20.41 -32.78
CA LYS A 262 -12.49 20.74 -34.01
C LYS A 262 -11.21 19.90 -34.15
N PRO A 263 -10.33 19.80 -33.13
CA PRO A 263 -9.15 18.95 -33.20
C PRO A 263 -9.46 17.46 -33.41
N LEU A 264 -10.51 16.92 -32.78
CA LEU A 264 -10.92 15.52 -33.00
C LEU A 264 -11.42 15.29 -34.43
N THR A 265 -12.18 16.23 -35.01
CA THR A 265 -12.61 16.14 -36.41
C THR A 265 -11.41 16.17 -37.36
N GLU A 266 -10.44 17.05 -37.12
CA GLU A 266 -9.20 17.11 -37.93
C GLU A 266 -8.39 15.81 -37.79
N ALA A 267 -8.25 15.28 -36.58
CA ALA A 267 -7.54 14.03 -36.32
C ALA A 267 -8.24 12.83 -36.99
N LEU A 268 -9.58 12.80 -37.02
CA LEU A 268 -10.37 11.76 -37.68
C LEU A 268 -10.12 11.69 -39.19
N GLN A 269 -9.90 12.82 -39.86
CA GLN A 269 -9.66 12.89 -41.30
C GLN A 269 -8.34 12.23 -41.71
N ILE A 270 -7.31 12.39 -40.88
CA ILE A 270 -5.96 11.86 -41.14
C ILE A 270 -5.69 10.50 -40.48
N GLU A 271 -6.59 10.02 -39.62
CA GLU A 271 -6.44 8.72 -38.96
C GLU A 271 -6.45 7.59 -40.00
N SER A 272 -5.58 6.60 -39.82
CA SER A 272 -5.48 5.43 -40.70
C SER A 272 -6.10 4.18 -40.07
N LYS A 273 -6.09 4.07 -38.73
CA LYS A 273 -6.58 2.91 -37.98
C LYS A 273 -8.10 3.01 -37.78
N GLN A 274 -8.82 2.02 -38.32
CA GLN A 274 -10.29 1.97 -38.26
C GLN A 274 -10.82 1.93 -36.82
N GLU A 275 -10.13 1.22 -35.92
CA GLU A 275 -10.51 1.14 -34.51
C GLU A 275 -10.47 2.51 -33.82
N VAL A 276 -9.45 3.33 -34.13
CA VAL A 276 -9.33 4.69 -33.58
C VAL A 276 -10.39 5.61 -34.18
N LYS A 277 -10.69 5.49 -35.48
CA LYS A 277 -11.77 6.25 -36.15
C LYS A 277 -13.11 6.05 -35.47
N LYS A 278 -13.47 4.79 -35.16
CA LYS A 278 -14.73 4.47 -34.49
C LYS A 278 -14.85 5.23 -33.17
N ILE A 279 -13.80 5.20 -32.35
CA ILE A 279 -13.75 5.91 -31.07
C ILE A 279 -13.88 7.42 -31.26
N PHE A 280 -13.20 8.00 -32.25
CA PHE A 280 -13.31 9.43 -32.52
C PHE A 280 -14.72 9.84 -32.93
N ILE A 281 -15.40 9.03 -33.75
CA ILE A 281 -16.81 9.24 -34.13
C ILE A 281 -17.70 9.18 -32.89
N ASP A 282 -17.59 8.13 -32.08
CA ASP A 282 -18.40 7.94 -30.86
C ASP A 282 -18.21 9.12 -29.89
N VAL A 283 -16.98 9.57 -29.70
CA VAL A 283 -16.66 10.74 -28.86
C VAL A 283 -17.23 12.03 -29.47
N LEU A 284 -17.10 12.25 -30.78
CA LEU A 284 -17.63 13.44 -31.44
C LEU A 284 -19.15 13.51 -31.34
N ASP A 285 -19.86 12.39 -31.47
CA ASP A 285 -21.31 12.33 -31.32
C ASP A 285 -21.73 12.65 -29.87
N LYS A 286 -21.00 12.10 -28.90
CA LYS A 286 -21.16 12.44 -27.47
C LYS A 286 -20.91 13.93 -27.18
N LEU A 287 -19.94 14.57 -27.83
CA LEU A 287 -19.64 15.99 -27.63
C LEU A 287 -20.65 16.91 -28.33
N LYS A 288 -21.13 16.53 -29.52
CA LYS A 288 -22.09 17.33 -30.30
C LYS A 288 -23.49 17.35 -29.68
N THR A 289 -23.89 16.27 -29.01
CA THR A 289 -25.18 16.17 -28.31
C THR A 289 -25.29 17.13 -27.13
N ILE A 290 -24.17 17.52 -26.50
CA ILE A 290 -24.13 18.48 -25.39
C ILE A 290 -24.38 19.92 -25.85
N ARG A 291 -24.23 20.19 -27.16
CA ARG A 291 -24.40 21.53 -27.75
C ARG A 291 -25.86 21.87 -28.08
N LYS A 292 -26.79 20.93 -27.87
CA LYS A 292 -28.25 21.13 -27.97
C LYS A 292 -28.83 21.27 -26.57
#